data_AF-A0A645APL7-F1
#
_entry.id   AF-A0A645APL7-F1
#
_cell.length_a   1.000
_cell.length_b   1.000
_cell.length_c   1.000
_cell.angle_alpha   90.00
_cell.angle_beta   90.00
_cell.angle_gamma   90.00
#
_symmetry.space_group_name_H-M   'P 1'
#
loop_
_entity.id
_entity.type
_entity.pdbx_description
1 polymer ?
#
loop_
_entity_poly.entity_id
_entity_poly.type
_entity_poly.pdbx_seq_one_letter_code
_entity_poly.pdbx_strand_id
1 'polypeptide(L)'
;MGHTVRGLYVEFIDKTYGETPALFGYIDYADAAASSRSAVKAAAVSPAARAEADAASLGLIGEAYDKVVAERTALYKSFGTPSAVSTRSVTPSYATGGTVKNLRVYGEVINNGGQGAAGVVCWNDGAIENCYFEGTITIEDNGNNRAYAGGICSLLGDNDLSHNTYVVNCAASADVKAHGGSFSYAGGIAGYCFAMGRGYIVNCSVEPGSKVDSYMDAGGIVGGFANHVVNCSSAAASVTVDGRNPNETGYFAGGIIGAYGVVDNCRWLQTPGSTTQPGVAIGGGSDASGLRTSVGALPIDSVLAQPVSVAVNGTAPAVSVSYPTGAAASAPTIGAWTTGDTSIAEIIQTSTVHGLSEGITTLATTATNTAWTSVTDVTITPGSGVTVTQ
;
A
#
# COMPACT_ATOMS: atom_id res chain seq x y z
N MET A 1 -20.52 -4.96 -0.43
CA MET A 1 -20.23 -6.06 -1.37
C MET A 1 -18.81 -5.89 -1.87
N GLY A 2 -18.22 -6.89 -2.51
CA GLY A 2 -16.91 -6.82 -3.12
C GLY A 2 -16.95 -7.49 -4.46
N HIS A 3 -15.99 -7.15 -5.27
CA HIS A 3 -16.16 -7.26 -6.70
C HIS A 3 -14.86 -7.75 -7.31
N THR A 4 -14.99 -8.69 -8.25
CA THR A 4 -13.87 -9.09 -9.09
C THR A 4 -14.02 -8.39 -10.43
N VAL A 5 -13.06 -7.52 -10.75
CA VAL A 5 -12.96 -6.82 -12.03
C VAL A 5 -11.86 -7.48 -12.84
N ARG A 6 -12.22 -8.06 -14.00
CA ARG A 6 -11.26 -8.67 -14.94
C ARG A 6 -11.22 -7.89 -16.24
N GLY A 7 -10.03 -7.78 -16.82
CA GLY A 7 -9.84 -7.07 -18.09
C GLY A 7 -9.91 -5.56 -17.94
N LEU A 8 -9.50 -5.02 -16.78
CA LEU A 8 -9.29 -3.58 -16.65
C LEU A 8 -8.22 -3.18 -17.67
N TYR A 9 -8.57 -2.24 -18.55
CA TYR A 9 -7.62 -1.55 -19.41
C TYR A 9 -7.91 -0.06 -19.29
N VAL A 10 -7.02 0.66 -18.65
CA VAL A 10 -7.11 2.12 -18.52
C VAL A 10 -5.87 2.72 -19.14
N GLU A 11 -6.06 3.48 -20.21
CA GLU A 11 -4.99 4.18 -20.89
C GLU A 11 -5.27 5.68 -20.88
N PHE A 12 -4.32 6.46 -20.37
CA PHE A 12 -4.38 7.90 -20.42
C PHE A 12 -3.31 8.45 -21.38
N ILE A 13 -3.74 9.04 -22.50
CA ILE A 13 -2.88 9.43 -23.63
C ILE A 13 -2.66 10.95 -23.70
N ASP A 14 -3.54 11.75 -23.09
CA ASP A 14 -3.44 13.20 -23.16
C ASP A 14 -2.30 13.73 -22.27
N LYS A 15 -1.46 14.62 -22.78
CA LYS A 15 -0.37 15.26 -22.01
C LYS A 15 -0.82 16.54 -21.31
N THR A 16 -2.09 16.91 -21.48
CA THR A 16 -2.68 18.16 -21.01
C THR A 16 -3.41 17.89 -19.69
N TYR A 17 -2.72 18.08 -18.57
CA TYR A 17 -3.31 18.10 -17.22
C TYR A 17 -4.23 16.92 -16.86
N GLY A 18 -3.74 15.70 -17.04
CA GLY A 18 -4.46 14.52 -16.58
C GLY A 18 -3.88 13.94 -15.32
N GLU A 19 -4.73 13.76 -14.34
CA GLU A 19 -4.42 13.05 -13.12
C GLU A 19 -5.34 11.82 -13.13
N THR A 20 -4.79 10.62 -12.91
CA THR A 20 -5.52 9.44 -12.38
C THR A 20 -6.06 8.29 -13.27
N PRO A 21 -5.29 7.66 -14.19
CA PRO A 21 -5.63 6.31 -14.62
C PRO A 21 -5.58 5.31 -13.45
N ALA A 22 -6.76 4.81 -13.07
CA ALA A 22 -7.01 3.73 -12.12
C ALA A 22 -8.47 3.26 -12.23
N LEU A 23 -8.86 2.20 -11.50
CA LEU A 23 -10.28 1.84 -11.37
C LEU A 23 -11.09 2.98 -10.74
N PHE A 24 -10.54 3.62 -9.70
CA PHE A 24 -11.06 4.85 -9.12
C PHE A 24 -10.02 5.96 -9.21
N GLY A 25 -10.38 7.10 -9.79
CA GLY A 25 -9.46 8.23 -9.89
C GLY A 25 -9.07 8.80 -8.52
N TYR A 26 -10.08 9.07 -7.68
CA TYR A 26 -9.94 9.74 -6.39
C TYR A 26 -10.84 9.16 -5.30
N ILE A 27 -10.35 9.18 -4.07
CA ILE A 27 -11.17 9.17 -2.86
C ILE A 27 -11.07 10.55 -2.23
N ASP A 28 -12.21 11.15 -1.89
CA ASP A 28 -12.32 12.52 -1.36
C ASP A 28 -13.11 12.57 -0.04
N TYR A 29 -12.96 13.67 0.72
CA TYR A 29 -13.76 14.03 1.89
C TYR A 29 -15.19 14.44 1.49
N ALA A 30 -16.16 14.07 2.32
CA ALA A 30 -17.58 14.31 2.04
C ALA A 30 -17.99 15.80 1.99
N ASP A 31 -17.15 16.73 2.47
CA ASP A 31 -17.52 18.14 2.65
C ASP A 31 -16.86 19.15 1.69
N ALA A 32 -16.10 18.71 0.68
CA ALA A 32 -15.49 19.65 -0.26
C ALA A 32 -16.46 20.01 -1.40
N ALA A 33 -17.32 21.01 -1.15
CA ALA A 33 -17.96 21.77 -2.22
C ALA A 33 -16.90 22.17 -3.26
N ALA A 34 -17.07 21.71 -4.50
CA ALA A 34 -16.26 21.97 -5.69
C ALA A 34 -15.33 23.20 -5.58
N SER A 35 -14.15 23.01 -5.01
CA SER A 35 -13.08 24.01 -5.02
C SER A 35 -11.90 23.40 -5.74
N SER A 36 -11.46 24.07 -6.79
CA SER A 36 -10.23 23.79 -7.53
C SER A 36 -9.09 23.38 -6.59
N ARG A 37 -8.75 22.10 -6.54
CA ARG A 37 -7.65 21.58 -5.72
C ARG A 37 -6.34 22.00 -6.36
N SER A 38 -5.75 23.07 -5.83
CA SER A 38 -4.33 23.38 -6.00
C SER A 38 -3.64 22.95 -4.71
N ALA A 39 -2.46 22.32 -4.80
CA ALA A 39 -1.67 21.91 -3.64
C ALA A 39 -1.44 23.11 -2.68
N VAL A 40 -2.22 23.20 -1.60
CA VAL A 40 -2.07 24.26 -0.60
C VAL A 40 -0.90 23.90 0.32
N LYS A 41 0.13 24.75 0.34
CA LYS A 41 1.29 24.67 1.23
C LYS A 41 0.85 24.59 2.70
N ALA A 42 1.16 23.48 3.37
CA ALA A 42 1.08 23.37 4.83
C ALA A 42 2.06 24.33 5.53
N ALA A 43 1.77 24.69 6.78
CA ALA A 43 2.67 25.54 7.59
C ALA A 43 4.04 24.85 7.79
N ALA A 44 5.11 25.56 7.47
CA ALA A 44 6.46 25.02 7.40
C ALA A 44 7.04 24.69 8.79
N VAL A 45 7.32 23.42 9.06
CA VAL A 45 8.29 23.02 10.09
C VAL A 45 9.68 23.39 9.57
N SER A 46 10.63 23.79 10.42
CA SER A 46 11.99 24.11 9.94
C SER A 46 12.80 22.82 9.71
N PRO A 47 13.65 22.75 8.66
CA PRO A 47 14.52 21.60 8.38
C PRO A 47 15.29 21.08 9.61
N ALA A 48 15.80 22.01 10.42
CA ALA A 48 16.51 21.66 11.64
C ALA A 48 15.60 21.01 12.69
N ALA A 49 14.42 21.60 12.94
CA ALA A 49 13.48 21.08 13.92
C ALA A 49 12.98 19.67 13.57
N ARG A 50 12.84 19.33 12.28
CA ARG A 50 12.48 17.96 11.87
C ARG A 50 13.66 17.00 12.06
N ALA A 51 14.86 17.40 11.70
CA ALA A 51 16.07 16.59 11.87
C ALA A 51 16.35 16.26 13.33
N GLU A 52 16.13 17.21 14.23
CA GLU A 52 16.26 17.04 15.68
C GLU A 52 15.22 16.06 16.25
N ALA A 53 13.97 16.13 15.79
CA ALA A 53 12.91 15.19 16.19
C ALA A 53 13.19 13.77 15.71
N ASP A 54 13.69 13.64 14.48
CA ASP A 54 14.06 12.39 13.86
C ASP A 54 15.30 11.73 14.52
N ALA A 55 16.30 12.52 14.91
CA ALA A 55 17.46 12.02 15.66
C ALA A 55 17.05 11.58 17.09
N ALA A 56 16.11 12.31 17.71
CA ALA A 56 15.59 11.99 19.03
C ALA A 56 14.72 10.72 19.03
N SER A 57 13.90 10.48 18.00
CA SER A 57 13.08 9.26 17.89
C SER A 57 13.92 7.99 17.70
N LEU A 58 15.13 8.14 17.16
CA LEU A 58 16.14 7.08 17.05
C LEU A 58 16.93 6.85 18.35
N GLY A 59 16.64 7.61 19.42
CA GLY A 59 17.32 7.48 20.72
C GLY A 59 18.81 7.89 20.69
N LEU A 60 19.22 8.67 19.69
CA LEU A 60 20.62 9.10 19.53
C LEU A 60 20.96 10.20 20.54
N ILE A 61 22.21 10.19 21.03
CA ILE A 61 22.77 11.20 21.93
C ILE A 61 24.20 11.56 21.51
N GLY A 62 24.68 12.73 21.94
CA GLY A 62 26.06 13.18 21.72
C GLY A 62 26.42 13.33 20.23
N GLU A 63 27.66 13.03 19.85
CA GLU A 63 28.15 13.26 18.48
C GLU A 63 27.34 12.53 17.38
N ALA A 64 26.74 11.38 17.71
CA ALA A 64 25.88 10.66 16.78
C ALA A 64 24.54 11.37 16.52
N TYR A 65 23.99 12.03 17.55
CA TYR A 65 22.82 12.90 17.41
C TYR A 65 23.15 14.08 16.50
N ASP A 66 24.23 14.80 16.79
CA ASP A 66 24.63 16.01 16.05
C ASP A 66 24.89 15.72 14.56
N LYS A 67 25.53 14.58 14.27
CA LYS A 67 25.78 14.14 12.91
C LYS A 67 24.49 13.86 12.14
N VAL A 68 23.55 13.11 12.73
CA VAL A 68 22.26 12.79 12.10
C VAL A 68 21.40 14.05 11.94
N VAL A 69 21.42 14.96 12.92
CA VAL A 69 20.74 16.26 12.80
C VAL A 69 21.31 17.08 11.65
N ALA A 70 22.63 17.17 11.52
CA ALA A 70 23.26 17.93 10.45
C ALA A 70 22.95 17.34 9.05
N GLU A 71 23.08 16.01 8.91
CA GLU A 71 22.77 15.29 7.66
C GLU A 71 21.30 15.45 7.28
N ARG A 72 20.37 15.22 8.21
CA ARG A 72 18.92 15.36 7.95
C ARG A 72 18.49 16.82 7.77
N THR A 73 19.15 17.78 8.41
CA THR A 73 18.86 19.21 8.20
C THR A 73 19.24 19.65 6.80
N ALA A 74 20.41 19.23 6.31
CA ALA A 74 20.85 19.51 4.94
C ALA A 74 19.88 18.86 3.94
N LEU A 75 19.45 17.63 4.22
CA LEU A 75 18.44 16.90 3.46
C LEU A 75 17.09 17.64 3.43
N TYR A 76 16.52 18.04 4.56
CA TYR A 76 15.23 18.76 4.57
C TYR A 76 15.31 20.18 4.00
N LYS A 77 16.50 20.78 3.93
CA LYS A 77 16.71 22.03 3.21
C LYS A 77 16.66 21.84 1.69
N SER A 78 17.09 20.69 1.17
CA SER A 78 17.00 20.37 -0.25
C SER A 78 15.63 19.80 -0.64
N PHE A 79 15.06 18.93 0.18
CA PHE A 79 13.82 18.19 -0.11
C PHE A 79 12.53 18.81 0.47
N GLY A 80 12.66 19.84 1.31
CA GLY A 80 11.54 20.39 2.08
C GLY A 80 11.27 19.63 3.38
N THR A 81 10.49 20.24 4.27
CA THR A 81 10.17 19.67 5.57
C THR A 81 8.81 18.99 5.60
N PRO A 82 8.77 17.71 6.00
CA PRO A 82 7.50 17.10 6.37
C PRO A 82 7.03 17.63 7.72
N SER A 83 5.80 18.11 7.76
CA SER A 83 5.13 18.57 8.99
C SER A 83 5.03 17.43 10.02
N ALA A 84 5.04 17.81 11.30
CA ALA A 84 5.31 16.97 12.49
C ALA A 84 4.66 15.56 12.53
N VAL A 85 5.45 14.61 13.06
CA VAL A 85 5.01 13.28 13.49
C VAL A 85 4.13 13.43 14.74
N SER A 86 2.86 13.06 14.63
CA SER A 86 1.98 12.90 15.77
C SER A 86 2.16 11.48 16.32
N THR A 87 2.75 11.36 17.52
CA THR A 87 2.74 10.12 18.29
C THR A 87 1.34 9.89 18.83
N ARG A 88 0.50 9.18 18.07
CA ARG A 88 -0.82 8.74 18.52
C ARG A 88 -0.91 7.21 18.50
N SER A 89 -1.31 6.66 19.64
CA SER A 89 -1.81 5.28 19.74
C SER A 89 -2.87 5.06 18.66
N VAL A 90 -2.63 4.12 17.76
CA VAL A 90 -3.56 3.75 16.68
C VAL A 90 -4.76 3.01 17.26
N THR A 91 -5.73 3.77 17.74
CA THR A 91 -7.13 3.38 17.70
C THR A 91 -7.73 4.08 16.49
N PRO A 92 -8.19 3.37 15.44
CA PRO A 92 -8.69 4.04 14.23
C PRO A 92 -9.93 4.86 14.57
N SER A 93 -9.81 6.19 14.66
CA SER A 93 -10.98 7.06 14.58
C SER A 93 -11.35 7.19 13.10
N TYR A 94 -12.47 6.57 12.74
CA TYR A 94 -13.02 6.45 11.40
C TYR A 94 -12.94 7.76 10.59
N ALA A 95 -12.44 7.67 9.36
CA ALA A 95 -12.27 8.77 8.44
C ALA A 95 -13.61 9.32 7.93
N THR A 96 -13.68 10.64 7.72
CA THR A 96 -14.76 11.41 7.04
C THR A 96 -14.58 11.46 5.51
N GLY A 97 -13.63 10.68 4.97
CA GLY A 97 -13.45 10.42 3.54
C GLY A 97 -14.08 9.09 3.09
N GLY A 98 -14.21 8.91 1.78
CA GLY A 98 -14.73 7.66 1.21
C GLY A 98 -13.90 6.42 1.56
N THR A 99 -14.53 5.24 1.51
CA THR A 99 -13.84 3.95 1.69
C THR A 99 -14.00 3.10 0.44
N VAL A 100 -12.89 2.73 -0.18
CA VAL A 100 -12.84 1.70 -1.22
C VAL A 100 -12.40 0.41 -0.56
N LYS A 101 -13.23 -0.62 -0.63
CA LYS A 101 -12.89 -1.89 -0.02
C LYS A 101 -13.37 -3.07 -0.81
N ASN A 102 -12.77 -4.22 -0.52
CA ASN A 102 -13.27 -5.50 -0.96
C ASN A 102 -13.21 -5.66 -2.49
N LEU A 103 -12.06 -5.42 -3.10
CA LEU A 103 -11.93 -5.52 -4.56
C LEU A 103 -10.82 -6.49 -4.94
N ARG A 104 -11.04 -7.24 -6.02
CA ARG A 104 -9.98 -7.95 -6.73
C ARG A 104 -9.95 -7.43 -8.15
N VAL A 105 -8.88 -6.77 -8.53
CA VAL A 105 -8.76 -6.09 -9.82
C VAL A 105 -7.65 -6.75 -10.62
N TYR A 106 -7.95 -7.11 -11.87
CA TYR A 106 -7.01 -7.74 -12.78
C TYR A 106 -6.94 -6.93 -14.07
N GLY A 107 -5.75 -6.48 -14.45
CA GLY A 107 -5.59 -5.79 -15.74
C GLY A 107 -4.36 -4.89 -15.83
N GLU A 108 -4.46 -3.94 -16.76
CA GLU A 108 -3.38 -3.07 -17.17
C GLU A 108 -3.79 -1.60 -17.03
N VAL A 109 -2.88 -0.81 -16.47
CA VAL A 109 -3.05 0.64 -16.28
C VAL A 109 -1.83 1.35 -16.87
N ILE A 110 -2.06 2.18 -17.89
CA ILE A 110 -1.02 2.90 -18.62
C ILE A 110 -1.28 4.40 -18.52
N ASN A 111 -0.25 5.14 -18.12
CA ASN A 111 -0.26 6.59 -18.10
C ASN A 111 0.88 7.17 -18.96
N ASN A 112 0.52 7.83 -20.06
CA ASN A 112 1.46 8.42 -21.01
C ASN A 112 1.58 9.95 -20.87
N GLY A 113 0.88 10.58 -19.93
CA GLY A 113 0.82 12.05 -19.84
C GLY A 113 0.53 12.66 -18.47
N GLY A 114 0.11 11.85 -17.49
CA GLY A 114 -0.28 12.27 -16.15
C GLY A 114 0.69 11.88 -15.05
N GLN A 115 0.35 12.22 -13.80
CA GLN A 115 1.25 12.08 -12.65
C GLN A 115 1.15 10.76 -11.88
N GLY A 116 0.00 10.09 -11.92
CA GLY A 116 -0.27 8.92 -11.08
C GLY A 116 -0.86 7.77 -11.87
N ALA A 117 -0.59 6.53 -11.47
CA ALA A 117 -1.22 5.33 -12.01
C ALA A 117 -1.34 4.27 -10.91
N ALA A 118 -2.49 3.60 -10.83
CA ALA A 118 -2.71 2.56 -9.85
C ALA A 118 -3.74 1.54 -10.26
N GLY A 119 -3.65 0.33 -9.70
CA GLY A 119 -4.62 -0.73 -9.97
C GLY A 119 -6.01 -0.48 -9.37
N VAL A 120 -6.08 0.15 -8.19
CA VAL A 120 -7.34 0.33 -7.45
C VAL A 120 -7.73 1.81 -7.37
N VAL A 121 -6.94 2.65 -6.69
CA VAL A 121 -7.24 4.07 -6.48
C VAL A 121 -6.03 4.90 -6.83
N CYS A 122 -6.12 5.85 -7.75
CA CYS A 122 -4.95 6.66 -8.05
C CYS A 122 -4.58 7.57 -6.87
N TRP A 123 -5.48 8.47 -6.46
CA TRP A 123 -5.24 9.41 -5.36
C TRP A 123 -6.13 9.06 -4.16
N ASN A 124 -5.50 8.69 -3.04
CA ASN A 124 -6.20 8.27 -1.84
C ASN A 124 -6.10 9.30 -0.72
N ASP A 125 -7.21 9.98 -0.42
CA ASP A 125 -7.37 10.82 0.78
C ASP A 125 -8.24 10.14 1.86
N GLY A 126 -8.78 8.94 1.59
CA GLY A 126 -9.61 8.17 2.52
C GLY A 126 -9.03 6.80 2.89
N ALA A 127 -9.85 5.75 2.76
CA ALA A 127 -9.51 4.40 3.21
C ALA A 127 -9.53 3.39 2.07
N ILE A 128 -8.51 2.55 1.98
CA ILE A 128 -8.48 1.37 1.11
C ILE A 128 -8.31 0.10 1.96
N GLU A 129 -9.26 -0.82 1.89
CA GLU A 129 -9.29 -2.01 2.74
C GLU A 129 -9.55 -3.29 1.94
N ASN A 130 -8.84 -4.38 2.23
CA ASN A 130 -9.15 -5.71 1.68
C ASN A 130 -9.16 -5.76 0.14
N CYS A 131 -8.22 -5.06 -0.49
CA CYS A 131 -8.12 -4.99 -1.94
C CYS A 131 -6.93 -5.81 -2.48
N TYR A 132 -7.12 -6.39 -3.65
CA TYR A 132 -6.10 -7.10 -4.42
C TYR A 132 -5.99 -6.49 -5.81
N PHE A 133 -4.75 -6.33 -6.29
CA PHE A 133 -4.49 -6.03 -7.69
C PHE A 133 -3.50 -7.02 -8.30
N GLU A 134 -3.74 -7.39 -9.56
CA GLU A 134 -2.82 -8.18 -10.38
C GLU A 134 -2.73 -7.64 -11.80
N GLY A 135 -1.50 -7.45 -12.27
CA GLY A 135 -1.22 -7.05 -13.65
C GLY A 135 -0.15 -5.95 -13.75
N THR A 136 -0.31 -5.05 -14.72
CA THR A 136 0.73 -4.07 -15.07
C THR A 136 0.28 -2.64 -14.76
N ILE A 137 1.20 -1.85 -14.23
CA ILE A 137 1.00 -0.41 -13.99
C ILE A 137 2.22 0.31 -14.53
N THR A 138 2.00 1.13 -15.54
CA THR A 138 3.08 1.77 -16.27
C THR A 138 2.83 3.27 -16.38
N ILE A 139 3.78 4.06 -15.91
CA ILE A 139 3.95 5.45 -16.30
C ILE A 139 5.23 5.51 -17.13
N GLU A 140 5.08 5.64 -18.45
CA GLU A 140 6.22 5.77 -19.37
C GLU A 140 6.80 7.18 -19.35
N ASP A 141 8.02 7.33 -19.89
CA ASP A 141 8.71 8.62 -20.03
C ASP A 141 7.84 9.66 -20.75
N ASN A 142 7.23 10.52 -19.94
CA ASN A 142 6.28 11.53 -20.36
C ASN A 142 6.90 12.94 -20.38
N GLY A 143 8.24 13.05 -20.31
CA GLY A 143 8.95 14.32 -20.21
C GLY A 143 9.00 14.84 -18.78
N ASN A 144 8.79 16.13 -18.54
CA ASN A 144 9.06 16.78 -17.24
C ASN A 144 8.07 16.44 -16.10
N ASN A 145 7.15 15.50 -16.29
CA ASN A 145 6.11 15.22 -15.29
C ASN A 145 6.62 14.31 -14.17
N ARG A 146 5.88 14.35 -13.06
CA ARG A 146 6.03 13.43 -11.93
C ARG A 146 5.43 12.08 -12.30
N ALA A 147 5.90 11.00 -11.68
CA ALA A 147 5.36 9.67 -11.83
C ALA A 147 5.23 9.01 -10.45
N TYR A 148 4.00 8.73 -10.05
CA TYR A 148 3.65 7.96 -8.86
C TYR A 148 2.95 6.69 -9.31
N ALA A 149 3.55 5.53 -9.10
CA ALA A 149 2.97 4.27 -9.53
C ALA A 149 2.88 3.29 -8.35
N GLY A 150 1.70 2.70 -8.13
CA GLY A 150 1.58 1.66 -7.12
C GLY A 150 0.44 0.68 -7.36
N GLY A 151 0.66 -0.58 -6.97
CA GLY A 151 -0.29 -1.69 -7.17
C GLY A 151 -1.70 -1.38 -6.70
N ILE A 152 -1.82 -0.78 -5.52
CA ILE A 152 -3.11 -0.43 -4.91
C ILE A 152 -3.41 1.06 -5.09
N CYS A 153 -2.47 1.92 -4.74
CA CYS A 153 -2.62 3.36 -4.97
C CYS A 153 -1.37 4.07 -5.48
N SER A 154 -1.55 5.19 -6.19
CA SER A 154 -0.41 5.96 -6.68
C SER A 154 0.09 6.91 -5.59
N LEU A 155 -0.84 7.57 -4.91
CA LEU A 155 -0.57 8.58 -3.90
C LEU A 155 -1.41 8.31 -2.66
N LEU A 156 -0.76 8.35 -1.50
CA LEU A 156 -1.37 8.17 -0.19
C LEU A 156 -1.27 9.44 0.66
N GLY A 157 -2.42 9.97 1.06
CA GLY A 157 -2.56 11.00 2.08
C GLY A 157 -2.73 12.42 1.55
N ASP A 158 -3.32 13.25 2.41
CA ASP A 158 -3.62 14.67 2.15
C ASP A 158 -3.03 15.59 3.25
N ASN A 159 -3.08 16.91 3.03
CA ASN A 159 -2.65 17.97 3.93
C ASN A 159 -3.62 18.29 5.09
N ASP A 160 -4.80 17.68 5.21
CA ASP A 160 -5.72 17.83 6.36
C ASP A 160 -5.34 17.04 7.64
N LEU A 161 -5.03 17.78 8.73
CA LEU A 161 -4.64 17.26 10.06
C LEU A 161 -5.75 16.50 10.80
N SER A 162 -7.00 16.65 10.37
CA SER A 162 -8.16 16.10 11.06
C SER A 162 -8.54 14.67 10.61
N HIS A 163 -7.86 14.15 9.58
CA HIS A 163 -8.22 12.87 8.96
C HIS A 163 -7.04 11.90 8.85
N ASN A 164 -7.33 10.61 8.99
CA ASN A 164 -6.37 9.53 8.79
C ASN A 164 -6.66 8.82 7.46
N THR A 165 -5.66 8.82 6.58
CA THR A 165 -5.68 8.05 5.33
C THR A 165 -4.93 6.73 5.51
N TYR A 166 -5.44 5.62 5.00
CA TYR A 166 -4.80 4.32 5.17
C TYR A 166 -5.06 3.32 4.04
N VAL A 167 -4.12 2.38 3.89
CA VAL A 167 -4.23 1.17 3.07
C VAL A 167 -4.00 -0.02 3.99
N VAL A 168 -5.03 -0.85 4.16
CA VAL A 168 -5.04 -1.93 5.15
C VAL A 168 -5.41 -3.25 4.50
N ASN A 169 -4.71 -4.32 4.87
CA ASN A 169 -5.04 -5.68 4.46
C ASN A 169 -5.13 -5.84 2.93
N CYS A 170 -4.19 -5.24 2.19
CA CYS A 170 -4.19 -5.29 0.74
C CYS A 170 -3.05 -6.18 0.21
N ALA A 171 -3.17 -6.65 -1.01
CA ALA A 171 -2.10 -7.39 -1.68
C ALA A 171 -1.96 -7.00 -3.16
N ALA A 172 -0.74 -7.04 -3.69
CA ALA A 172 -0.49 -6.76 -5.10
C ALA A 172 0.45 -7.79 -5.72
N SER A 173 0.09 -8.28 -6.90
CA SER A 173 0.94 -9.06 -7.80
C SER A 173 1.15 -8.27 -9.08
N ALA A 174 2.10 -7.34 -9.07
CA ALA A 174 2.17 -6.33 -10.11
C ALA A 174 3.58 -6.06 -10.63
N ASP A 175 3.65 -5.76 -11.92
CA ASP A 175 4.80 -5.10 -12.54
C ASP A 175 4.49 -3.59 -12.57
N VAL A 176 5.19 -2.83 -11.72
CA VAL A 176 4.96 -1.40 -11.46
C VAL A 176 6.15 -0.60 -11.98
N LYS A 177 5.89 0.36 -12.88
CA LYS A 177 6.90 1.24 -13.46
C LYS A 177 6.53 2.71 -13.29
N ALA A 178 7.46 3.50 -12.76
CA ALA A 178 7.35 4.96 -12.67
C ALA A 178 8.54 5.63 -13.36
N HIS A 179 8.35 6.04 -14.61
CA HIS A 179 9.38 6.68 -15.43
C HIS A 179 8.97 8.12 -15.78
N GLY A 180 8.87 9.00 -14.78
CA GLY A 180 8.69 10.44 -14.98
C GLY A 180 10.03 11.16 -15.08
N GLY A 181 10.10 12.23 -15.88
CA GLY A 181 11.34 13.01 -16.08
C GLY A 181 11.60 14.10 -15.03
N SER A 182 10.74 14.28 -14.02
CA SER A 182 11.06 15.14 -12.86
C SER A 182 11.16 14.43 -11.51
N PHE A 183 10.17 13.64 -11.11
CA PHE A 183 10.23 12.82 -9.90
C PHE A 183 9.50 11.51 -10.14
N SER A 184 10.05 10.40 -9.66
CA SER A 184 9.58 9.07 -10.00
C SER A 184 9.57 8.14 -8.80
N TYR A 185 8.42 7.60 -8.47
CA TYR A 185 8.21 6.77 -7.29
C TYR A 185 7.37 5.55 -7.64
N ALA A 186 7.95 4.36 -7.52
CA ALA A 186 7.25 3.10 -7.77
C ALA A 186 7.24 2.24 -6.51
N GLY A 187 6.05 1.81 -6.06
CA GLY A 187 5.93 0.88 -4.95
C GLY A 187 4.97 -0.25 -5.25
N GLY A 188 5.21 -1.43 -4.67
CA GLY A 188 4.32 -2.57 -4.89
C GLY A 188 2.89 -2.33 -4.40
N ILE A 189 2.70 -1.53 -3.33
CA ILE A 189 1.38 -1.14 -2.82
C ILE A 189 1.07 0.33 -3.15
N ALA A 190 1.97 1.24 -2.78
CA ALA A 190 1.78 2.69 -2.96
C ALA A 190 2.97 3.33 -3.68
N GLY A 191 2.72 4.24 -4.63
CA GLY A 191 3.80 4.97 -5.29
C GLY A 191 4.49 5.97 -4.35
N TYR A 192 3.73 6.88 -3.75
CA TYR A 192 4.25 7.98 -2.95
C TYR A 192 3.30 8.30 -1.78
N CYS A 193 3.81 8.53 -0.57
CA CYS A 193 2.98 9.11 0.50
C CYS A 193 3.25 10.62 0.62
N PHE A 194 2.20 11.41 0.45
CA PHE A 194 2.33 12.85 0.22
C PHE A 194 2.73 13.66 1.46
N ALA A 195 2.30 13.24 2.66
CA ALA A 195 2.61 13.93 3.90
C ALA A 195 3.27 12.98 4.90
N MET A 196 4.57 13.14 5.21
CA MET A 196 5.31 12.27 6.17
C MET A 196 4.95 12.49 7.66
N GLY A 197 3.66 12.55 7.95
CA GLY A 197 3.05 12.44 9.27
C GLY A 197 1.67 11.77 9.20
N ARG A 198 1.24 11.32 8.01
CA ARG A 198 -0.08 10.72 7.70
C ARG A 198 0.06 9.71 6.58
N GLY A 199 -0.94 8.86 6.39
CA GLY A 199 -0.82 7.72 5.47
C GLY A 199 -0.19 6.54 6.18
N TYR A 200 -1.02 5.54 6.48
CA TYR A 200 -0.61 4.28 7.09
C TYR A 200 -0.78 3.17 6.09
N ILE A 201 0.23 2.32 5.97
CA ILE A 201 0.12 1.06 5.25
C ILE A 201 0.33 -0.05 6.24
N VAL A 202 -0.69 -0.88 6.40
CA VAL A 202 -0.74 -1.85 7.49
C VAL A 202 -1.21 -3.19 6.93
N ASN A 203 -0.51 -4.26 7.30
CA ASN A 203 -0.90 -5.61 6.91
C ASN A 203 -1.03 -5.73 5.39
N CYS A 204 -0.01 -5.31 4.64
CA CYS A 204 -0.04 -5.35 3.18
C CYS A 204 1.07 -6.23 2.63
N SER A 205 0.79 -6.91 1.52
CA SER A 205 1.70 -7.90 0.96
C SER A 205 1.94 -7.68 -0.53
N VAL A 206 3.18 -7.84 -0.97
CA VAL A 206 3.53 -7.85 -2.39
C VAL A 206 3.98 -9.26 -2.77
N GLU A 207 3.36 -9.79 -3.81
CA GLU A 207 3.48 -11.19 -4.21
C GLU A 207 4.84 -11.53 -4.83
N PRO A 208 5.26 -12.80 -4.73
CA PRO A 208 6.39 -13.31 -5.50
C PRO A 208 6.23 -13.05 -6.99
N GLY A 209 7.32 -12.69 -7.66
CA GLY A 209 7.33 -12.41 -9.10
C GLY A 209 7.03 -10.96 -9.48
N SER A 210 6.45 -10.17 -8.57
CA SER A 210 6.24 -8.72 -8.77
C SER A 210 7.55 -7.98 -9.05
N LYS A 211 7.50 -6.95 -9.89
CA LYS A 211 8.66 -6.09 -10.20
C LYS A 211 8.29 -4.63 -9.97
N VAL A 212 9.16 -3.91 -9.29
CA VAL A 212 8.99 -2.48 -9.02
C VAL A 212 10.19 -1.76 -9.60
N ASP A 213 9.95 -0.82 -10.50
CA ASP A 213 11.01 -0.10 -11.20
C ASP A 213 10.70 1.40 -11.29
N SER A 214 11.71 2.22 -11.04
CA SER A 214 11.56 3.67 -10.99
C SER A 214 12.78 4.38 -11.55
N TYR A 215 12.60 5.57 -12.11
CA TYR A 215 13.73 6.44 -12.43
C TYR A 215 14.39 7.08 -11.20
N MET A 216 13.70 7.16 -10.06
CA MET A 216 14.24 7.79 -8.85
C MET A 216 14.19 6.87 -7.64
N ASP A 217 13.01 6.66 -7.03
CA ASP A 217 12.90 5.81 -5.84
C ASP A 217 11.94 4.63 -6.06
N ALA A 218 12.35 3.46 -5.56
CA ALA A 218 11.57 2.25 -5.64
C ALA A 218 11.55 1.51 -4.30
N GLY A 219 10.36 1.08 -3.87
CA GLY A 219 10.22 0.32 -2.64
C GLY A 219 9.35 -0.92 -2.82
N GLY A 220 9.70 -1.97 -2.10
CA GLY A 220 8.94 -3.21 -2.16
C GLY A 220 7.48 -3.07 -1.72
N ILE A 221 7.15 -2.06 -0.89
CA ILE A 221 5.78 -1.67 -0.49
C ILE A 221 5.46 -0.25 -0.95
N VAL A 222 6.30 0.74 -0.61
CA VAL A 222 6.12 2.16 -0.94
C VAL A 222 7.28 2.70 -1.74
N GLY A 223 7.01 3.34 -2.89
CA GLY A 223 8.05 3.88 -3.75
C GLY A 223 8.89 4.97 -3.10
N GLY A 224 8.26 6.05 -2.65
CA GLY A 224 8.91 7.11 -1.89
C GLY A 224 8.12 7.49 -0.67
N PHE A 225 8.82 7.96 0.35
CA PHE A 225 8.33 8.58 1.59
C PHE A 225 7.11 7.91 2.24
N ALA A 226 7.23 7.44 3.49
CA ALA A 226 6.05 7.00 4.25
C ALA A 226 6.12 7.45 5.69
N ASN A 227 4.96 7.73 6.30
CA ASN A 227 4.90 7.98 7.74
C ASN A 227 5.17 6.68 8.50
N HIS A 228 4.28 5.69 8.37
CA HIS A 228 4.46 4.36 8.96
C HIS A 228 4.01 3.26 8.01
N VAL A 229 4.88 2.27 7.82
CA VAL A 229 4.58 0.99 7.18
C VAL A 229 4.73 -0.11 8.22
N VAL A 230 3.65 -0.82 8.52
CA VAL A 230 3.55 -1.73 9.66
C VAL A 230 3.09 -3.11 9.22
N ASN A 231 3.75 -4.16 9.70
CA ASN A 231 3.37 -5.57 9.42
C ASN A 231 3.19 -5.82 7.92
N CYS A 232 4.14 -5.39 7.09
CA CYS A 232 4.05 -5.57 5.63
C CYS A 232 5.16 -6.49 5.14
N SER A 233 4.85 -7.29 4.12
CA SER A 233 5.81 -8.20 3.50
C SER A 233 5.95 -7.96 2.01
N SER A 234 7.18 -7.73 1.54
CA SER A 234 7.47 -7.68 0.11
C SER A 234 8.21 -8.94 -0.34
N ALA A 235 7.56 -9.74 -1.19
CA ALA A 235 8.17 -10.88 -1.87
C ALA A 235 8.58 -10.53 -3.32
N ALA A 236 8.65 -9.24 -3.67
CA ALA A 236 8.97 -8.78 -5.03
C ALA A 236 10.27 -9.41 -5.54
N ALA A 237 10.27 -9.84 -6.80
CA ALA A 237 11.45 -10.39 -7.47
C ALA A 237 12.48 -9.31 -7.84
N SER A 238 12.02 -8.06 -8.00
CA SER A 238 12.85 -6.91 -8.32
C SER A 238 12.28 -5.63 -7.70
N VAL A 239 13.15 -4.81 -7.12
CA VAL A 239 12.90 -3.42 -6.71
C VAL A 239 14.12 -2.60 -7.11
N THR A 240 14.03 -1.88 -8.22
CA THR A 240 15.18 -1.27 -8.91
C THR A 240 14.96 0.20 -9.22
N VAL A 241 16.08 0.91 -9.35
CA VAL A 241 16.12 2.31 -9.79
C VAL A 241 17.09 2.45 -10.96
N ASP A 242 16.70 3.19 -12.01
CA ASP A 242 17.53 3.43 -13.21
C ASP A 242 18.32 4.76 -13.13
N GLY A 243 18.07 5.57 -12.11
CA GLY A 243 18.86 6.77 -11.83
C GLY A 243 18.84 7.84 -12.92
N ARG A 244 17.68 8.01 -13.57
CA ARG A 244 17.51 8.92 -14.72
C ARG A 244 16.87 10.25 -14.38
N ASN A 245 16.82 10.63 -13.10
CA ASN A 245 16.30 11.95 -12.73
C ASN A 245 17.36 13.05 -12.98
N PRO A 246 17.13 14.00 -13.89
CA PRO A 246 18.06 15.11 -14.14
C PRO A 246 18.09 16.15 -13.01
N ASN A 247 17.16 16.10 -12.05
CA ASN A 247 16.97 17.14 -11.04
C ASN A 247 17.58 16.80 -9.66
N GLU A 248 18.02 15.56 -9.42
CA GLU A 248 18.43 15.10 -8.09
C GLU A 248 19.68 14.20 -8.15
N THR A 249 20.47 14.16 -7.06
CA THR A 249 21.74 13.40 -6.96
C THR A 249 21.64 12.11 -6.14
N GLY A 250 20.44 11.59 -5.89
CA GLY A 250 20.21 10.37 -5.12
C GLY A 250 19.04 9.53 -5.66
N TYR A 251 19.23 8.22 -5.67
CA TYR A 251 18.25 7.22 -6.12
C TYR A 251 18.20 6.10 -5.10
N PHE A 252 17.04 5.81 -4.55
CA PHE A 252 16.92 4.89 -3.42
C PHE A 252 16.05 3.68 -3.74
N ALA A 253 16.61 2.49 -3.47
CA ALA A 253 15.89 1.24 -3.55
C ALA A 253 15.84 0.59 -2.15
N GLY A 254 14.64 0.34 -1.64
CA GLY A 254 14.44 -0.26 -0.33
C GLY A 254 13.47 -1.43 -0.36
N GLY A 255 13.70 -2.40 0.53
CA GLY A 255 12.90 -3.62 0.61
C GLY A 255 11.45 -3.36 0.98
N ILE A 256 11.18 -2.26 1.71
CA ILE A 256 9.85 -1.81 2.12
C ILE A 256 9.57 -0.41 1.56
N ILE A 257 10.41 0.58 1.88
CA ILE A 257 10.25 1.97 1.43
C ILE A 257 11.46 2.36 0.59
N GLY A 258 11.27 2.98 -0.58
CA GLY A 258 12.40 3.38 -1.41
C GLY A 258 13.32 4.39 -0.71
N ALA A 259 12.82 5.55 -0.30
CA ALA A 259 13.69 6.63 0.22
C ALA A 259 13.72 6.76 1.75
N TYR A 260 12.63 7.24 2.38
CA TYR A 260 12.62 7.63 3.80
C TYR A 260 11.29 7.32 4.49
N GLY A 261 11.29 6.98 5.77
CA GLY A 261 10.06 6.77 6.54
C GLY A 261 10.27 5.98 7.81
N VAL A 262 9.19 5.43 8.37
CA VAL A 262 9.22 4.50 9.49
C VAL A 262 8.71 3.13 9.05
N VAL A 263 9.46 2.10 9.40
CA VAL A 263 9.16 0.70 9.11
C VAL A 263 9.09 -0.05 10.43
N ASP A 264 7.94 -0.65 10.71
CA ASP A 264 7.71 -1.42 11.94
C ASP A 264 7.28 -2.84 11.59
N ASN A 265 8.04 -3.82 12.07
CA ASN A 265 7.73 -5.25 11.90
C ASN A 265 7.48 -5.69 10.43
N CYS A 266 8.13 -5.06 9.47
CA CYS A 266 8.05 -5.46 8.08
C CYS A 266 9.17 -6.43 7.68
N ARG A 267 8.91 -7.23 6.64
CA ARG A 267 9.86 -8.21 6.10
C ARG A 267 9.96 -8.09 4.59
N TRP A 268 11.12 -8.37 4.03
CA TRP A 268 11.27 -8.35 2.57
C TRP A 268 12.24 -9.41 2.10
N LEU A 269 12.01 -9.87 0.88
CA LEU A 269 12.80 -10.90 0.24
C LEU A 269 14.06 -10.32 -0.40
N GLN A 270 15.20 -10.90 -0.07
CA GLN A 270 16.43 -10.81 -0.85
C GLN A 270 17.01 -12.20 -1.01
N THR A 271 16.77 -12.80 -2.17
CA THR A 271 17.34 -14.10 -2.51
C THR A 271 18.87 -14.01 -2.56
N PRO A 272 19.60 -15.06 -2.13
CA PRO A 272 21.07 -15.03 -2.09
C PRO A 272 21.67 -14.65 -3.44
N GLY A 273 22.51 -13.62 -3.45
CA GLY A 273 23.18 -13.13 -4.67
C GLY A 273 22.33 -12.23 -5.57
N SER A 274 21.10 -11.88 -5.18
CA SER A 274 20.28 -10.95 -5.92
C SER A 274 20.89 -9.54 -5.96
N THR A 275 20.95 -8.95 -7.15
CA THR A 275 21.35 -7.56 -7.37
C THR A 275 20.15 -6.63 -7.58
N THR A 276 18.94 -7.20 -7.71
CA THR A 276 17.70 -6.46 -7.98
C THR A 276 16.77 -6.44 -6.77
N GLN A 277 17.14 -7.08 -5.67
CA GLN A 277 16.41 -7.04 -4.40
C GLN A 277 17.22 -6.26 -3.36
N PRO A 278 16.64 -5.23 -2.71
CA PRO A 278 17.34 -4.40 -1.74
C PRO A 278 17.79 -5.16 -0.49
N GLY A 279 18.98 -4.80 0.03
CA GLY A 279 19.51 -5.36 1.27
C GLY A 279 19.05 -4.64 2.54
N VAL A 280 18.33 -3.53 2.41
CA VAL A 280 17.90 -2.66 3.52
C VAL A 280 16.41 -2.36 3.43
N ALA A 281 15.75 -2.13 4.57
CA ALA A 281 14.32 -1.85 4.65
C ALA A 281 13.94 -0.55 3.94
N ILE A 282 14.78 0.47 4.13
CA ILE A 282 14.64 1.83 3.62
C ILE A 282 15.91 2.13 2.83
N GLY A 283 15.81 2.55 1.57
CA GLY A 283 16.97 2.70 0.69
C GLY A 283 17.99 3.75 1.13
N GLY A 284 17.57 4.78 1.87
CA GLY A 284 18.49 5.74 2.52
C GLY A 284 19.07 5.27 3.86
N GLY A 285 18.76 4.04 4.30
CA GLY A 285 19.11 3.51 5.62
C GLY A 285 20.08 2.33 5.61
N SER A 286 20.22 1.69 6.78
CA SER A 286 21.08 0.52 6.98
C SER A 286 20.40 -0.65 7.70
N ASP A 287 19.10 -0.53 8.02
CA ASP A 287 18.35 -1.59 8.69
C ASP A 287 18.12 -2.79 7.77
N ALA A 288 18.69 -3.94 8.14
CA ALA A 288 18.51 -5.22 7.46
C ALA A 288 17.79 -6.27 8.34
N SER A 289 17.23 -5.88 9.48
CA SER A 289 16.66 -6.81 10.47
C SER A 289 15.43 -7.60 9.94
N GLY A 290 14.68 -6.99 9.02
CA GLY A 290 13.54 -7.60 8.36
C GLY A 290 13.86 -8.46 7.13
N LEU A 291 15.11 -8.50 6.69
CA LEU A 291 15.54 -9.23 5.50
C LEU A 291 15.27 -10.73 5.64
N ARG A 292 14.73 -11.36 4.59
CA ARG A 292 14.51 -12.81 4.49
C ARG A 292 15.05 -13.32 3.16
N THR A 293 15.63 -14.51 3.16
CA THR A 293 16.30 -15.08 1.98
C THR A 293 15.45 -16.08 1.19
N SER A 294 14.25 -16.39 1.68
CA SER A 294 13.29 -17.25 1.01
C SER A 294 11.86 -16.76 1.29
N VAL A 295 10.94 -17.05 0.36
CA VAL A 295 9.52 -16.68 0.50
C VAL A 295 8.91 -17.32 1.75
N GLY A 296 9.21 -18.58 2.05
CA GLY A 296 8.69 -19.28 3.23
C GLY A 296 9.12 -18.67 4.56
N ALA A 297 10.21 -17.89 4.59
CA ALA A 297 10.67 -17.18 5.78
C ALA A 297 9.98 -15.81 5.99
N LEU A 298 9.14 -15.38 5.04
CA LEU A 298 8.24 -14.24 5.23
C LEU A 298 7.03 -14.65 6.08
N PRO A 299 6.47 -13.72 6.87
CA PRO A 299 5.19 -13.88 7.54
C PRO A 299 4.04 -13.72 6.54
N ILE A 300 2.87 -14.25 6.89
CA ILE A 300 1.61 -13.90 6.24
C ILE A 300 1.13 -12.59 6.86
N ASP A 301 1.16 -11.52 6.06
CA ASP A 301 0.88 -10.15 6.50
C ASP A 301 -0.45 -9.62 5.98
N SER A 302 -1.04 -10.24 4.96
CA SER A 302 -2.40 -9.92 4.53
C SER A 302 -3.20 -11.16 4.17
N VAL A 303 -4.52 -11.09 4.38
CA VAL A 303 -5.44 -12.20 4.17
C VAL A 303 -6.71 -11.68 3.52
N LEU A 304 -7.08 -12.27 2.38
CA LEU A 304 -8.29 -11.90 1.65
C LEU A 304 -9.18 -13.12 1.48
N ALA A 305 -10.49 -12.96 1.70
CA ALA A 305 -11.45 -14.01 1.39
C ALA A 305 -11.58 -14.23 -0.14
N GLN A 306 -11.88 -15.47 -0.53
CA GLN A 306 -12.29 -15.81 -1.88
C GLN A 306 -13.81 -15.64 -2.05
N PRO A 307 -14.30 -15.23 -3.23
CA PRO A 307 -15.71 -15.36 -3.58
C PRO A 307 -16.16 -16.84 -3.52
N VAL A 308 -17.41 -17.06 -3.12
CA VAL A 308 -18.00 -18.40 -3.02
C VAL A 308 -19.22 -18.46 -3.94
N SER A 309 -19.31 -19.52 -4.73
CA SER A 309 -20.53 -19.86 -5.49
C SER A 309 -21.08 -21.17 -4.96
N VAL A 310 -22.38 -21.20 -4.68
CA VAL A 310 -23.07 -22.36 -4.10
C VAL A 310 -24.48 -22.47 -4.70
N ALA A 311 -25.00 -23.69 -4.86
CA ALA A 311 -26.39 -23.87 -5.27
C ALA A 311 -27.35 -23.67 -4.09
N VAL A 312 -28.64 -23.42 -4.35
CA VAL A 312 -29.69 -23.50 -3.32
C VAL A 312 -29.71 -24.92 -2.73
N ASN A 313 -29.72 -25.02 -1.40
CA ASN A 313 -29.49 -26.25 -0.61
C ASN A 313 -28.12 -26.91 -0.81
N GLY A 314 -27.22 -26.27 -1.55
CA GLY A 314 -25.84 -26.69 -1.72
C GLY A 314 -24.95 -26.19 -0.60
N THR A 315 -23.77 -26.77 -0.48
CA THR A 315 -22.75 -26.31 0.47
C THR A 315 -21.42 -26.05 -0.24
N ALA A 316 -20.66 -25.08 0.24
CA ALA A 316 -19.33 -24.76 -0.24
C ALA A 316 -18.44 -24.27 0.91
N PRO A 317 -17.14 -24.56 0.92
CA PRO A 317 -16.25 -24.04 1.94
C PRO A 317 -16.04 -22.53 1.79
N ALA A 318 -16.02 -21.82 2.92
CA ALA A 318 -15.47 -20.48 3.01
C ALA A 318 -13.95 -20.56 2.98
N VAL A 319 -13.31 -19.87 2.02
CA VAL A 319 -11.86 -19.94 1.80
C VAL A 319 -11.23 -18.57 1.95
N SER A 320 -10.16 -18.48 2.73
CA SER A 320 -9.26 -17.34 2.79
C SER A 320 -7.96 -17.61 2.02
N VAL A 321 -7.43 -16.59 1.35
CA VAL A 321 -6.10 -16.59 0.73
C VAL A 321 -5.17 -15.75 1.57
N SER A 322 -4.00 -16.30 1.86
CA SER A 322 -2.94 -15.64 2.63
C SER A 322 -1.86 -15.12 1.69
N TYR A 323 -1.33 -13.94 1.99
CA TYR A 323 -0.30 -13.26 1.21
C TYR A 323 0.86 -12.83 2.12
N PRO A 324 2.12 -12.84 1.62
CA PRO A 324 2.50 -13.30 0.29
C PRO A 324 2.30 -14.82 0.08
N THR A 325 1.95 -15.26 -1.14
CA THR A 325 1.76 -16.68 -1.44
C THR A 325 3.06 -17.46 -1.20
N GLY A 326 2.97 -18.53 -0.41
CA GLY A 326 4.12 -19.36 -0.02
C GLY A 326 4.85 -18.89 1.24
N ALA A 327 4.47 -17.75 1.83
CA ALA A 327 4.92 -17.33 3.15
C ALA A 327 4.43 -18.30 4.24
N ALA A 328 5.26 -18.59 5.24
CA ALA A 328 4.96 -19.60 6.26
C ALA A 328 5.54 -19.30 7.65
N ALA A 329 6.25 -18.19 7.84
CA ALA A 329 6.92 -17.90 9.11
C ALA A 329 5.94 -17.59 10.26
N SER A 330 4.74 -17.10 9.93
CA SER A 330 3.63 -16.94 10.87
C SER A 330 2.32 -17.07 10.12
N ALA A 331 1.41 -17.91 10.61
CA ALA A 331 0.08 -18.08 10.02
C ALA A 331 -0.99 -17.38 10.88
N PRO A 332 -1.86 -16.57 10.27
CA PRO A 332 -2.98 -15.96 10.97
C PRO A 332 -4.00 -17.03 11.37
N THR A 333 -4.59 -16.86 12.55
CA THR A 333 -5.77 -17.59 12.98
C THR A 333 -7.00 -16.93 12.38
N ILE A 334 -7.82 -17.71 11.67
CA ILE A 334 -9.07 -17.26 11.07
C ILE A 334 -10.22 -17.54 12.05
N GLY A 335 -11.01 -16.52 12.34
CA GLY A 335 -12.18 -16.60 13.20
C GLY A 335 -13.36 -17.34 12.53
N ALA A 336 -14.46 -17.43 13.28
CA ALA A 336 -15.70 -17.97 12.74
C ALA A 336 -16.23 -17.09 11.59
N TRP A 337 -16.65 -17.73 10.50
CA TRP A 337 -17.24 -17.03 9.38
C TRP A 337 -18.68 -16.60 9.66
N THR A 338 -19.12 -15.52 9.02
CA THR A 338 -20.49 -15.00 9.07
C THR A 338 -20.97 -14.58 7.68
N THR A 339 -22.27 -14.69 7.41
CA THR A 339 -22.91 -14.10 6.22
C THR A 339 -23.62 -12.79 6.56
N GLY A 340 -23.73 -11.87 5.60
CA GLY A 340 -24.40 -10.58 5.79
C GLY A 340 -25.92 -10.64 5.70
N ASP A 341 -26.44 -11.62 4.96
CA ASP A 341 -27.87 -11.87 4.77
C ASP A 341 -28.13 -13.36 4.92
N THR A 342 -28.65 -13.73 6.10
CA THR A 342 -28.96 -15.10 6.48
C THR A 342 -30.23 -15.64 5.81
N SER A 343 -30.93 -14.85 5.00
CA SER A 343 -32.00 -15.36 4.14
C SER A 343 -31.47 -15.94 2.83
N ILE A 344 -30.28 -15.49 2.39
CA ILE A 344 -29.61 -15.94 1.17
C ILE A 344 -28.66 -17.10 1.47
N ALA A 345 -27.82 -16.98 2.49
CA ALA A 345 -26.89 -18.03 2.89
C ALA A 345 -26.57 -17.99 4.38
N GLU A 346 -26.24 -19.14 4.96
CA GLU A 346 -25.79 -19.27 6.35
C GLU A 346 -24.43 -19.97 6.46
N ILE A 347 -23.81 -19.88 7.64
CA ILE A 347 -22.59 -20.62 7.96
C ILE A 347 -22.96 -21.82 8.84
N ILE A 348 -22.74 -23.01 8.30
CA ILE A 348 -22.76 -24.27 9.04
C ILE A 348 -21.32 -24.68 9.35
N GLN A 349 -21.10 -25.41 10.46
CA GLN A 349 -19.81 -26.02 10.79
C GLN A 349 -18.62 -25.04 10.75
N THR A 350 -18.80 -23.81 11.24
CA THR A 350 -17.80 -22.72 11.37
C THR A 350 -17.18 -22.14 10.10
N SER A 351 -17.17 -22.89 8.99
CA SER A 351 -16.51 -22.48 7.73
C SER A 351 -17.19 -23.02 6.47
N THR A 352 -18.41 -23.53 6.56
CA THR A 352 -19.14 -24.05 5.40
C THR A 352 -20.33 -23.14 5.13
N VAL A 353 -20.38 -22.57 3.93
CA VAL A 353 -21.50 -21.77 3.44
C VAL A 353 -22.59 -22.73 2.95
N HIS A 354 -23.83 -22.54 3.42
CA HIS A 354 -25.02 -23.22 2.95
C HIS A 354 -25.93 -22.23 2.24
N GLY A 355 -26.27 -22.51 0.98
CA GLY A 355 -27.15 -21.66 0.16
C GLY A 355 -28.62 -21.90 0.52
N LEU A 356 -29.36 -20.85 0.87
CA LEU A 356 -30.76 -20.94 1.31
C LEU A 356 -31.73 -20.43 0.23
N SER A 357 -31.38 -19.35 -0.44
CA SER A 357 -32.18 -18.78 -1.54
C SER A 357 -31.29 -18.10 -2.57
N GLU A 358 -31.77 -18.04 -3.81
CA GLU A 358 -31.06 -17.38 -4.91
C GLU A 358 -30.79 -15.90 -4.58
N GLY A 359 -29.54 -15.46 -4.73
CA GLY A 359 -29.16 -14.10 -4.38
C GLY A 359 -27.65 -13.91 -4.17
N ILE A 360 -27.28 -12.70 -3.77
CA ILE A 360 -25.90 -12.34 -3.46
C ILE A 360 -25.85 -11.80 -2.03
N THR A 361 -25.00 -12.39 -1.20
CA THR A 361 -24.69 -11.88 0.14
C THR A 361 -23.19 -11.73 0.37
N THR A 362 -22.80 -11.08 1.46
CA THR A 362 -21.41 -10.96 1.89
C THR A 362 -21.04 -12.12 2.81
N LEU A 363 -19.82 -12.60 2.69
CA LEU A 363 -19.16 -13.41 3.71
C LEU A 363 -18.36 -12.46 4.62
N ALA A 364 -17.89 -12.84 5.81
CA ALA A 364 -16.92 -12.08 6.62
C ALA A 364 -16.29 -12.96 7.70
N THR A 365 -15.08 -12.59 8.15
CA THR A 365 -14.39 -13.21 9.30
C THR A 365 -13.35 -12.24 9.87
N THR A 366 -12.69 -12.60 10.96
CA THR A 366 -11.53 -11.88 11.51
C THR A 366 -10.26 -12.70 11.32
N ALA A 367 -9.14 -12.05 11.04
CA ALA A 367 -7.83 -12.66 11.20
C ALA A 367 -7.10 -12.02 12.36
N THR A 368 -6.40 -12.88 13.09
CA THR A 368 -5.46 -12.48 14.12
C THR A 368 -4.13 -13.15 13.87
N ASN A 369 -3.03 -12.43 14.03
CA ASN A 369 -1.70 -13.00 13.97
C ASN A 369 -0.89 -12.42 15.12
N THR A 370 -0.28 -13.29 15.93
CA THR A 370 0.57 -12.87 17.05
C THR A 370 1.81 -12.11 16.58
N ALA A 371 2.19 -12.27 15.31
CA ALA A 371 3.25 -11.50 14.68
C ALA A 371 2.81 -10.09 14.31
N TRP A 372 1.50 -9.77 14.22
CA TRP A 372 1.04 -8.41 13.94
C TRP A 372 1.17 -7.56 15.20
N THR A 373 2.31 -6.89 15.33
CA THR A 373 2.55 -5.96 16.43
C THR A 373 1.70 -4.69 16.23
N SER A 374 1.26 -4.09 17.35
CA SER A 374 0.63 -2.75 17.42
C SER A 374 -0.67 -2.51 16.61
N VAL A 375 -1.33 -3.57 16.10
CA VAL A 375 -2.61 -3.47 15.38
C VAL A 375 -3.63 -4.39 16.07
N THR A 376 -4.79 -3.85 16.46
CA THR A 376 -5.95 -4.65 16.89
C THR A 376 -6.43 -5.56 15.76
N ASP A 377 -7.12 -6.66 16.07
CA ASP A 377 -7.68 -7.64 15.12
C ASP A 377 -8.05 -7.03 13.75
N VAL A 378 -7.49 -7.59 12.67
CA VAL A 378 -7.86 -7.14 11.32
C VAL A 378 -9.13 -7.85 10.93
N THR A 379 -10.18 -7.05 10.73
CA THR A 379 -11.42 -7.55 10.15
C THR A 379 -11.14 -7.92 8.70
N ILE A 380 -11.14 -9.21 8.38
CA ILE A 380 -11.17 -9.67 7.00
C ILE A 380 -12.60 -9.50 6.51
N THR A 381 -12.87 -8.32 5.98
CA THR A 381 -14.12 -8.09 5.25
C THR A 381 -13.87 -8.47 3.77
N PRO A 382 -14.72 -9.26 3.10
CA PRO A 382 -14.38 -9.87 1.79
C PRO A 382 -14.64 -9.02 0.57
N GLY A 383 -13.80 -9.25 -0.45
CA GLY A 383 -14.02 -9.10 -1.91
C GLY A 383 -15.26 -9.83 -2.47
N SER A 384 -16.42 -9.54 -1.89
CA SER A 384 -17.60 -10.35 -1.69
C SER A 384 -18.40 -10.87 -2.90
N GLY A 385 -18.70 -12.14 -2.82
CA GLY A 385 -20.04 -12.61 -3.09
C GLY A 385 -20.11 -14.03 -2.58
N VAL A 386 -21.09 -14.32 -1.73
CA VAL A 386 -21.73 -15.63 -1.82
C VAL A 386 -22.79 -15.47 -2.89
N THR A 387 -22.55 -16.05 -4.06
CA THR A 387 -23.56 -16.13 -5.10
C THR A 387 -24.27 -17.47 -4.95
N VAL A 388 -25.55 -17.41 -4.61
CA VAL A 388 -26.41 -18.59 -4.55
C VAL A 388 -27.18 -18.69 -5.86
N THR A 389 -27.01 -19.79 -6.59
CA THR A 389 -27.69 -20.06 -7.87
C THR A 389 -28.67 -21.22 -7.73
N GLN A 390 -29.66 -21.32 -8.62
CA GLN A 390 -30.56 -22.48 -8.67
C GLN A 390 -29.83 -23.79 -8.97
#